data_AF-A0AA95KSI9-F1
#
_entry.id   AF-A0AA95KSI9-F1
#
_cell.length_a   1.000
_cell.length_b   1.000
_cell.length_c   1.000
_cell.angle_alpha   90.00
_cell.angle_beta   90.00
_cell.angle_gamma   90.00
#
_symmetry.space_group_name_H-M   'P 1'
#
loop_
_entity.id
_entity.type
_entity.pdbx_description
1 polymer ?
#
loop_
_entity_poly.entity_id
_entity_poly.type
_entity_poly.pdbx_seq_one_letter_code
_entity_poly.pdbx_strand_id
1 'polypeptide(L)'
;MAPLQEVLAYSFDLPQSVANHWIHRLCPVLQSALDNMGHKPIRLSSELMERLAEEGQQELIIDGTERRIQRPVDNDVQREYYSGKKKAHTVKNNVIVGCADRHIKYLGDTHSGKKHDKKIADEEQTQLPEGSVILRDLGFKGADMGKGVTVIEPKKKPRNKCLTPQEKEENRQISARRVVVEHIISGIKRCRCLKDVYRNLKDDFDDQIMEIACGLHNLRNSMRNPIY
;
A
#
# COMPACT_ATOMS: atom_id res chain seq x y z
N MET A 1 14.60 3.56 -14.73
CA MET A 1 15.05 2.25 -14.22
C MET A 1 15.48 2.48 -12.78
N ALA A 2 15.02 1.68 -11.82
CA ALA A 2 15.55 1.70 -10.45
C ALA A 2 17.05 1.39 -10.56
N PRO A 3 17.92 2.20 -9.95
CA PRO A 3 19.36 1.97 -10.07
C PRO A 3 19.64 0.57 -9.51
N LEU A 4 20.29 -0.27 -10.34
CA LEU A 4 20.81 -1.54 -9.87
C LEU A 4 21.84 -1.27 -8.76
N GLN A 5 22.12 -2.26 -7.90
CA GLN A 5 23.19 -2.10 -6.90
C GLN A 5 24.51 -1.71 -7.56
N GLU A 6 24.76 -2.18 -8.79
CA GLU A 6 25.88 -1.77 -9.64
C GLU A 6 25.89 -0.26 -9.95
N VAL A 7 24.73 0.32 -10.25
CA VAL A 7 24.62 1.77 -10.53
C VAL A 7 24.87 2.59 -9.26
N LEU A 8 24.34 2.12 -8.12
CA LEU A 8 24.61 2.74 -6.84
C LEU A 8 26.11 2.66 -6.50
N ALA A 9 26.69 1.48 -6.64
CA ALA A 9 28.10 1.23 -6.37
C ALA A 9 29.00 2.12 -7.24
N TYR A 10 28.72 2.19 -8.55
CA TYR A 10 29.41 3.09 -9.48
C TYR A 10 29.28 4.57 -9.08
N SER A 11 28.10 5.02 -8.66
CA SER A 11 27.85 6.42 -8.29
C SER A 11 28.62 6.88 -7.04
N PHE A 12 29.01 5.93 -6.19
CA PHE A 12 29.72 6.20 -4.93
C PHE A 12 31.16 5.67 -4.93
N ASP A 13 31.66 5.22 -6.08
CA ASP A 13 32.99 4.59 -6.22
C ASP A 13 33.20 3.42 -5.23
N LEU A 14 32.19 2.56 -5.11
CA LEU A 14 32.19 1.39 -4.23
C LEU A 14 32.14 0.10 -5.05
N PRO A 15 32.66 -1.02 -4.52
CA PRO A 15 32.30 -2.35 -5.01
C PRO A 15 30.81 -2.63 -4.80
N GLN A 16 30.19 -3.40 -5.70
CA GLN A 16 28.77 -3.80 -5.59
C GLN A 16 28.47 -4.50 -4.26
N SER A 17 29.38 -5.34 -3.77
CA SER A 17 29.26 -6.04 -2.47
C SER A 17 29.18 -5.06 -1.29
N VAL A 18 29.92 -3.95 -1.36
CA VAL A 18 29.90 -2.90 -0.33
C VAL A 18 28.59 -2.11 -0.40
N ALA A 19 28.11 -1.78 -1.61
CA ALA A 19 26.79 -1.17 -1.77
C ALA A 19 25.67 -2.07 -1.23
N ASN A 20 25.72 -3.37 -1.50
CA ASN A 20 24.79 -4.36 -0.93
C ASN A 20 24.84 -4.36 0.60
N HIS A 21 26.04 -4.43 1.18
CA HIS A 21 26.24 -4.38 2.63
C HIS A 21 25.59 -3.14 3.24
N TRP A 22 25.87 -1.95 2.69
CA TRP A 22 25.33 -0.69 3.22
C TRP A 22 23.82 -0.59 3.07
N ILE A 23 23.22 -1.04 1.96
CA ILE A 23 21.76 -1.07 1.81
C ILE A 23 21.13 -1.85 2.97
N HIS A 24 21.62 -3.06 3.23
CA HIS A 24 21.07 -3.91 4.28
C HIS A 24 21.41 -3.41 5.70
N ARG A 25 22.50 -2.67 5.87
CA ARG A 25 22.87 -2.06 7.15
C ARG A 25 22.07 -0.80 7.47
N LEU A 26 21.80 0.03 6.46
CA LEU A 26 21.19 1.35 6.63
C LEU A 26 19.65 1.30 6.56
N CYS A 27 19.05 0.34 5.84
CA CYS A 27 17.59 0.22 5.78
C CYS A 27 16.94 0.07 7.18
N PRO A 28 17.43 -0.79 8.09
CA PRO A 28 16.90 -0.86 9.45
C PRO A 28 17.06 0.47 10.21
N VAL A 29 18.19 1.16 10.05
CA VAL A 29 18.42 2.46 10.71
C VAL A 29 17.42 3.50 10.23
N LEU A 30 17.17 3.57 8.92
CA LEU A 30 16.17 4.46 8.34
C LEU A 30 14.75 4.10 8.83
N GLN A 31 14.43 2.81 8.88
CA GLN A 31 13.14 2.32 9.39
C GLN A 31 12.92 2.76 10.84
N SER A 32 13.91 2.59 11.73
CA SER A 32 13.84 3.05 13.12
C SER A 32 13.75 4.58 13.23
N ALA A 33 14.45 5.33 12.37
CA ALA A 33 14.34 6.79 12.36
C ALA A 33 12.93 7.25 11.97
N LEU A 34 12.33 6.62 10.96
CA LEU A 34 10.94 6.90 10.57
C LEU A 34 9.94 6.54 11.68
N ASP A 35 10.21 5.48 12.43
CA ASP A 35 9.40 5.05 13.57
C ASP A 35 9.45 6.07 14.70
N ASN A 36 10.66 6.48 15.09
CA ASN A 36 10.88 7.47 16.15
C ASN A 36 10.25 8.83 15.81
N MET A 37 10.09 9.13 14.52
CA MET A 37 9.40 10.34 14.04
C MET A 37 7.88 10.15 13.90
N GLY A 38 7.34 8.97 14.18
CA GLY A 38 5.90 8.66 14.07
C GLY A 38 5.39 8.58 12.62
N HIS A 39 6.25 8.28 11.65
CA HIS A 39 5.89 8.26 10.23
C HIS A 39 5.66 6.85 9.66
N LYS A 40 5.96 5.78 10.40
CA LYS A 40 5.65 4.43 9.93
C LYS A 40 4.14 4.19 9.84
N PRO A 41 3.67 3.46 8.80
CA PRO A 41 2.30 2.98 8.80
C PRO A 41 2.13 1.91 9.88
N ILE A 42 0.94 1.83 10.46
CA ILE A 42 0.58 0.77 11.38
C ILE A 42 0.50 -0.56 10.61
N ARG A 43 0.90 -1.65 11.26
CA ARG A 43 0.96 -3.00 10.67
C ARG A 43 -0.09 -3.94 11.23
N LEU A 44 -0.58 -3.69 12.46
CA LEU A 44 -1.61 -4.51 13.10
C LEU A 44 -2.97 -3.80 13.08
N SER A 45 -4.03 -4.54 12.76
CA SER A 45 -5.38 -3.96 12.72
C SER A 45 -5.87 -3.48 14.10
N SER A 46 -5.41 -4.09 15.19
CA SER A 46 -5.74 -3.66 16.56
C SER A 46 -5.16 -2.28 16.86
N GLU A 47 -3.87 -2.08 16.56
CA GLU A 47 -3.19 -0.78 16.72
C GLU A 47 -3.82 0.28 15.82
N LEU A 48 -4.26 -0.10 14.61
CA LEU A 48 -4.95 0.81 13.70
C LEU A 48 -6.26 1.30 14.33
N MET A 49 -7.02 0.39 14.94
CA MET A 49 -8.28 0.71 15.59
C MET A 49 -8.07 1.69 16.76
N GLU A 50 -7.07 1.43 17.60
CA GLU A 50 -6.68 2.30 18.70
C GLU A 50 -6.29 3.70 18.20
N ARG A 51 -5.38 3.78 17.22
CA ARG A 51 -4.94 5.06 16.67
C ARG A 51 -6.09 5.85 16.05
N LEU A 52 -6.94 5.22 15.27
CA LEU A 52 -8.06 5.90 14.61
C LEU A 52 -9.11 6.37 15.62
N ALA A 53 -9.28 5.65 16.74
CA ALA A 53 -10.15 6.11 17.82
C ALA A 53 -9.61 7.39 18.49
N GLU A 54 -8.29 7.52 18.63
CA GLU A 54 -7.64 8.74 19.14
C GLU A 54 -7.72 9.92 18.16
N GLU A 55 -7.53 9.66 16.86
CA GLU A 55 -7.58 10.69 15.81
C GLU A 55 -9.00 11.20 15.54
N GLY A 56 -10.02 10.48 16.00
CA GLY A 56 -11.42 10.81 15.79
C GLY A 56 -11.93 10.45 14.39
N GLN A 57 -13.17 10.88 14.12
CA GLN A 57 -13.87 10.50 12.89
C GLN A 57 -13.19 11.12 11.66
N GLN A 58 -12.76 10.25 10.75
CA GLN A 58 -12.16 10.65 9.49
C GLN A 58 -12.62 9.75 8.33
N GLU A 59 -12.47 10.30 7.13
CA GLU A 59 -12.69 9.56 5.89
C GLU A 59 -11.41 8.85 5.46
N LEU A 60 -11.52 7.53 5.32
CA LEU A 60 -10.43 6.63 4.98
C LEU A 60 -10.66 6.03 3.60
N ILE A 61 -9.59 5.58 2.95
CA ILE A 61 -9.67 4.82 1.70
C ILE A 61 -8.82 3.56 1.84
N ILE A 62 -9.40 2.40 1.51
CA ILE A 62 -8.66 1.14 1.36
C ILE A 62 -8.39 0.86 -0.12
N ASP A 63 -7.14 0.54 -0.45
CA ASP A 63 -6.75 0.16 -1.81
C ASP A 63 -5.62 -0.86 -1.81
N GLY A 64 -5.55 -1.68 -2.87
CA GLY A 64 -4.50 -2.67 -3.06
C GLY A 64 -3.40 -2.14 -3.98
N THR A 65 -2.14 -2.18 -3.53
CA THR A 65 -1.00 -1.84 -4.37
C THR A 65 -0.18 -3.08 -4.72
N GLU A 66 -0.02 -3.32 -6.02
CA GLU A 66 0.74 -4.44 -6.57
C GLU A 66 2.10 -3.95 -7.10
N ARG A 67 3.17 -4.71 -6.83
CA ARG A 67 4.54 -4.44 -7.28
C ARG A 67 5.14 -5.68 -7.94
N ARG A 68 6.02 -5.48 -8.92
CA ARG A 68 6.69 -6.57 -9.64
C ARG A 68 7.90 -7.06 -8.86
N ILE A 69 8.03 -8.37 -8.76
CA ILE A 69 9.22 -9.03 -8.23
C ILE A 69 9.97 -9.74 -9.34
N GLN A 70 11.22 -10.10 -9.07
CA GLN A 70 11.97 -11.00 -9.95
C GLN A 70 11.22 -12.33 -10.06
N ARG A 71 11.25 -12.92 -11.26
CA ARG A 71 10.71 -14.25 -11.50
C ARG A 71 11.43 -15.24 -10.56
N PRO A 72 10.70 -15.92 -9.65
CA PRO A 72 11.28 -16.97 -8.82
C PRO A 72 11.87 -18.09 -9.69
N VAL A 73 12.96 -18.70 -9.23
CA VAL A 73 13.60 -19.84 -9.92
C VAL A 73 12.79 -21.11 -9.71
N ASP A 74 12.30 -21.33 -8.50
CA ASP A 74 11.45 -22.46 -8.17
C ASP A 74 10.09 -22.37 -8.88
N ASN A 75 9.65 -23.48 -9.48
CA ASN A 75 8.45 -23.53 -10.32
C ASN A 75 7.15 -23.37 -9.51
N ASP A 76 7.08 -23.91 -8.30
CA ASP A 76 5.89 -23.83 -7.47
C ASP A 76 5.75 -22.41 -6.88
N VAL A 77 6.86 -21.84 -6.42
CA VAL A 77 6.92 -20.42 -6.04
C VAL A 77 6.58 -19.51 -7.23
N GLN A 78 7.04 -19.85 -8.43
CA GLN A 78 6.71 -19.10 -9.64
C GLN A 78 5.19 -19.06 -9.89
N ARG A 79 4.52 -20.22 -9.82
CA ARG A 79 3.06 -20.33 -9.95
C ARG A 79 2.33 -19.59 -8.83
N GLU A 80 2.93 -19.53 -7.64
CA GLU A 80 2.35 -18.81 -6.53
C GLU A 80 2.29 -17.31 -6.78
N TYR A 81 3.38 -16.71 -7.25
CA TYR A 81 3.48 -15.26 -7.42
C TYR A 81 3.04 -14.73 -8.79
N TYR A 82 2.66 -15.60 -9.73
CA TYR A 82 2.20 -15.16 -11.05
C TYR A 82 0.80 -14.53 -11.00
N SER A 83 0.71 -13.24 -11.30
CA SER A 83 -0.54 -12.49 -11.41
C SER A 83 -1.03 -12.48 -12.86
N GLY A 84 -2.16 -13.13 -13.11
CA GLY A 84 -2.83 -13.10 -14.42
C GLY A 84 -3.25 -11.70 -14.85
N LYS A 85 -3.60 -10.83 -13.89
CA LYS A 85 -3.98 -9.42 -14.13
C LYS A 85 -2.81 -8.60 -14.65
N LYS A 86 -1.61 -8.78 -14.09
CA LYS A 86 -0.40 -8.04 -14.50
C LYS A 86 0.44 -8.76 -15.55
N LYS A 87 0.14 -10.04 -15.82
CA LYS A 87 0.93 -10.94 -16.67
C LYS A 87 2.41 -10.96 -16.25
N ALA A 88 2.65 -10.99 -14.95
CA ALA A 88 3.98 -10.91 -14.33
C ALA A 88 3.98 -11.53 -12.92
N HIS A 89 5.17 -11.79 -12.37
CA HIS A 89 5.33 -12.18 -10.98
C HIS A 89 5.30 -10.93 -10.10
N THR A 90 4.44 -10.95 -9.09
CA THR A 90 4.08 -9.76 -8.33
C THR A 90 3.72 -10.13 -6.91
N VAL A 91 3.95 -9.18 -6.02
CA VAL A 91 3.39 -9.18 -4.66
C VAL A 91 2.47 -7.98 -4.50
N LYS A 92 1.65 -7.99 -3.46
CA LYS A 92 0.69 -6.94 -3.17
C LYS A 92 0.53 -6.70 -1.68
N ASN A 93 0.23 -5.47 -1.33
CA ASN A 93 -0.16 -5.05 0.01
C ASN A 93 -1.48 -4.29 -0.08
N ASN A 94 -2.33 -4.44 0.94
CA ASN A 94 -3.43 -3.51 1.16
C ASN A 94 -2.91 -2.30 1.93
N VAL A 95 -3.42 -1.11 1.62
CA VAL A 95 -3.13 0.11 2.37
C VAL A 95 -4.43 0.79 2.77
N ILE A 96 -4.44 1.38 3.96
CA ILE A 96 -5.49 2.34 4.36
C ILE A 96 -4.85 3.71 4.51
N VAL A 97 -5.47 4.70 3.89
CA VAL A 97 -5.00 6.08 3.86
C VAL A 97 -6.08 7.03 4.35
N GLY A 98 -5.69 8.12 5.01
CA GLY A 98 -6.58 9.24 5.31
C GLY A 98 -6.82 10.08 4.06
N CYS A 99 -8.09 10.38 3.77
CA CYS A 99 -8.47 11.18 2.60
C CYS A 99 -8.05 12.65 2.75
N ALA A 100 -8.23 13.21 3.95
CA ALA A 100 -7.93 14.60 4.25
C ALA A 100 -6.42 14.86 4.42
N ASP A 101 -5.77 14.10 5.30
CA ASP A 101 -4.37 14.29 5.65
C ASP A 101 -3.39 13.63 4.66
N ARG A 102 -3.87 12.72 3.80
CA ARG A 102 -3.07 11.92 2.85
C ARG A 102 -2.00 11.05 3.50
N HIS A 103 -2.16 10.76 4.77
CA HIS A 103 -1.27 9.89 5.54
C HIS A 103 -1.63 8.43 5.30
N ILE A 104 -0.62 7.58 5.17
CA ILE A 104 -0.79 6.13 5.15
C ILE A 104 -0.94 5.68 6.60
N LYS A 105 -2.15 5.27 6.98
CA LYS A 105 -2.50 4.85 8.34
C LYS A 105 -2.12 3.40 8.58
N TYR A 106 -2.39 2.54 7.60
CA TYR A 106 -2.14 1.10 7.68
C TYR A 106 -1.47 0.58 6.41
N LEU A 107 -0.57 -0.37 6.60
CA LEU A 107 0.01 -1.20 5.55
C LEU A 107 -0.15 -2.65 5.98
N GLY A 108 -0.85 -3.45 5.17
CA GLY A 108 -0.99 -4.89 5.38
C GLY A 108 0.24 -5.68 4.96
N ASP A 109 0.24 -6.97 5.27
CA ASP A 109 1.34 -7.87 4.97
C ASP A 109 1.56 -8.00 3.46
N THR A 110 2.74 -8.48 3.09
CA THR A 110 3.05 -8.76 1.69
C THR A 110 2.46 -10.10 1.27
N HIS A 111 1.51 -10.07 0.33
CA HIS A 111 0.86 -11.26 -0.21
C HIS A 111 1.21 -11.50 -1.68
N SER A 112 0.94 -12.72 -2.18
CA SER A 112 0.99 -12.99 -3.63
C SER A 112 0.05 -12.07 -4.42
N GLY A 113 0.54 -11.53 -5.53
CA GLY A 113 -0.21 -10.62 -6.40
C GLY A 113 -1.51 -11.20 -6.99
N LYS A 114 -1.63 -12.54 -7.06
CA LYS A 114 -2.85 -13.20 -7.54
C LYS A 114 -3.97 -13.26 -6.50
N LYS A 115 -3.64 -13.08 -5.21
CA LYS A 115 -4.61 -13.16 -4.11
C LYS A 115 -5.61 -12.01 -4.21
N HIS A 116 -6.88 -12.29 -3.97
CA HIS A 116 -7.94 -11.29 -4.08
C HIS A 116 -7.89 -10.28 -2.93
N ASP A 117 -8.10 -9.00 -3.20
CA ASP A 117 -8.00 -7.90 -2.21
C ASP A 117 -8.90 -8.14 -0.99
N LYS A 118 -10.17 -8.51 -1.23
CA LYS A 118 -11.11 -8.94 -0.18
C LYS A 118 -10.56 -10.04 0.72
N LYS A 119 -9.95 -11.09 0.15
CA LYS A 119 -9.43 -12.22 0.93
C LYS A 119 -8.27 -11.79 1.83
N ILE A 120 -7.43 -10.88 1.34
CA ILE A 120 -6.37 -10.28 2.16
C ILE A 120 -6.98 -9.50 3.33
N ALA A 121 -7.96 -8.62 3.06
CA ALA A 121 -8.61 -7.83 4.12
C ALA A 121 -9.32 -8.72 5.17
N ASP A 122 -9.94 -9.81 4.73
CA ASP A 122 -10.60 -10.78 5.62
C ASP A 122 -9.58 -11.51 6.52
N GLU A 123 -8.44 -11.94 5.96
CA GLU A 123 -7.38 -12.65 6.71
C GLU A 123 -6.60 -11.73 7.65
N GLU A 124 -6.37 -10.48 7.25
CA GLU A 124 -5.74 -9.44 8.08
C GLU A 124 -6.69 -8.84 9.13
N GLN A 125 -7.97 -9.23 9.09
CA GLN A 125 -9.02 -8.71 9.96
C GLN A 125 -9.04 -7.18 9.99
N THR A 126 -8.97 -6.55 8.81
CA THR A 126 -8.82 -5.10 8.68
C THR A 126 -10.09 -4.36 9.14
N GLN A 127 -10.17 -4.12 10.45
CA GLN A 127 -11.30 -3.49 11.13
C GLN A 127 -11.00 -2.04 11.50
N LEU A 128 -12.04 -1.23 11.55
CA LEU A 128 -12.01 0.19 11.86
C LEU A 128 -12.94 0.49 13.05
N PRO A 129 -12.67 1.56 13.82
CA PRO A 129 -13.53 1.94 14.93
C PRO A 129 -14.92 2.39 14.44
N GLU A 130 -15.93 2.23 15.29
CA GLU A 130 -17.31 2.67 15.04
C GLU A 130 -17.36 4.16 14.67
N GLY A 131 -18.19 4.51 13.68
CA GLY A 131 -18.29 5.88 13.15
C GLY A 131 -17.29 6.20 12.04
N SER A 132 -16.30 5.34 11.78
CA SER A 132 -15.38 5.52 10.64
C SER A 132 -16.11 5.48 9.30
N VAL A 133 -15.61 6.25 8.33
CA VAL A 133 -16.09 6.22 6.94
C VAL A 133 -14.96 5.67 6.07
N ILE A 134 -15.21 4.57 5.36
CA ILE A 134 -14.21 3.92 4.50
C ILE A 134 -14.71 3.86 3.05
N LEU A 135 -13.94 4.43 2.13
CA LEU A 135 -14.13 4.25 0.70
C LEU A 135 -13.37 3.00 0.24
N ARG A 136 -14.04 2.12 -0.49
CA ARG A 136 -13.41 0.91 -1.03
C ARG A 136 -13.74 0.67 -2.48
N ASP A 137 -12.84 0.01 -3.20
CA ASP A 137 -13.12 -0.52 -4.53
C ASP A 137 -14.03 -1.76 -4.45
N LEU A 138 -14.62 -2.13 -5.59
CA LEU A 138 -15.33 -3.39 -5.79
C LEU A 138 -14.47 -4.63 -5.49
N GLY A 139 -13.14 -4.52 -5.54
CA GLY A 139 -12.20 -5.58 -5.14
C GLY A 139 -12.28 -5.94 -3.65
N PHE A 140 -12.86 -5.07 -2.82
CA PHE A 140 -13.07 -5.29 -1.38
C PHE A 140 -14.53 -5.54 -1.04
N LYS A 141 -15.41 -5.67 -2.05
CA LYS A 141 -16.85 -5.85 -1.82
C LYS A 141 -17.09 -7.09 -0.95
N GLY A 142 -17.81 -6.88 0.15
CA GLY A 142 -18.15 -7.91 1.12
C GLY A 142 -17.05 -8.23 2.15
N ALA A 143 -15.94 -7.50 2.17
CA ALA A 143 -15.01 -7.55 3.30
C ALA A 143 -15.67 -6.91 4.53
N ASP A 144 -15.47 -7.51 5.70
CA ASP A 144 -15.93 -6.94 6.97
C ASP A 144 -14.96 -5.86 7.44
N MET A 145 -15.45 -4.64 7.62
CA MET A 145 -14.64 -3.48 8.06
C MET A 145 -14.86 -3.16 9.53
N GLY A 146 -15.67 -3.94 10.25
CA GLY A 146 -16.06 -3.67 11.63
C GLY A 146 -17.48 -3.12 11.77
N LYS A 147 -18.05 -3.29 12.96
CA LYS A 147 -19.41 -2.88 13.31
C LYS A 147 -19.49 -1.34 13.38
N GLY A 148 -20.55 -0.77 12.81
CA GLY A 148 -20.80 0.67 12.87
C GLY A 148 -19.92 1.51 11.93
N VAL A 149 -19.20 0.86 11.00
CA VAL A 149 -18.39 1.52 9.97
C VAL A 149 -19.25 1.82 8.74
N THR A 150 -19.20 3.06 8.26
CA THR A 150 -19.89 3.47 7.03
C THR A 150 -19.03 3.14 5.82
N VAL A 151 -19.48 2.19 5.01
CA VAL A 151 -18.76 1.78 3.80
C VAL A 151 -19.34 2.47 2.57
N ILE A 152 -18.48 3.18 1.84
CA ILE A 152 -18.81 3.83 0.57
C ILE A 152 -18.16 3.03 -0.56
N GLU A 153 -18.97 2.45 -1.44
CA GLU A 153 -18.51 1.68 -2.60
C GLU A 153 -19.26 2.12 -3.88
N PRO A 154 -18.58 2.11 -5.04
CA PRO A 154 -19.23 2.45 -6.30
C PRO A 154 -20.29 1.42 -6.67
N LYS A 155 -21.41 1.89 -7.24
CA LYS A 155 -22.46 1.00 -7.75
C LYS A 155 -22.00 0.29 -9.00
N LYS A 156 -21.97 -1.05 -8.95
CA LYS A 156 -21.66 -1.91 -10.10
C LYS A 156 -22.81 -1.85 -11.10
N LYS A 157 -22.49 -1.73 -12.39
CA LYS A 157 -23.48 -1.83 -13.47
C LYS A 157 -24.22 -3.18 -13.38
N PRO A 158 -25.56 -3.19 -13.29
CA PRO A 158 -26.32 -4.43 -13.26
C PRO A 158 -26.21 -5.18 -14.59
N ARG A 159 -26.33 -6.52 -14.55
CA ARG A 159 -26.29 -7.35 -15.76
C ARG A 159 -27.41 -6.90 -16.71
N ASN A 160 -27.05 -6.63 -17.96
CA ASN A 160 -27.97 -6.20 -19.02
C ASN A 160 -28.73 -4.88 -18.76
N LYS A 161 -28.29 -4.04 -17.82
CA LYS A 161 -28.92 -2.75 -17.51
C LYS A 161 -27.88 -1.63 -17.47
N CYS A 162 -28.35 -0.39 -17.58
CA CYS A 162 -27.50 0.81 -17.45
C CYS A 162 -27.61 1.39 -16.05
N LEU A 163 -26.54 2.08 -15.62
CA LEU A 163 -26.62 2.96 -14.47
C LEU A 163 -27.48 4.18 -14.83
N THR A 164 -28.33 4.58 -13.91
CA THR A 164 -29.09 5.83 -13.98
C THR A 164 -28.13 7.03 -13.98
N PRO A 165 -28.55 8.21 -14.47
CA PRO A 165 -27.74 9.42 -14.40
C PRO A 165 -27.27 9.76 -12.98
N GLN A 166 -28.14 9.56 -11.97
CA GLN A 166 -27.82 9.78 -10.56
C GLN A 166 -26.72 8.82 -10.08
N GLU A 167 -26.83 7.52 -10.36
CA GLU A 167 -25.80 6.53 -9.97
C GLU A 167 -24.45 6.79 -10.66
N LYS A 168 -24.48 7.31 -11.89
CA LYS A 168 -23.26 7.72 -12.60
C LYS A 168 -22.60 8.92 -11.91
N GLU A 169 -23.39 9.88 -11.44
CA GLU A 169 -22.87 11.04 -10.70
C GLU A 169 -22.33 10.65 -9.33
N GLU A 170 -23.04 9.79 -8.58
CA GLU A 170 -22.54 9.20 -7.33
C GLU A 170 -21.20 8.48 -7.54
N ASN A 171 -21.11 7.63 -8.57
CA ASN A 171 -19.86 6.95 -8.91
C ASN A 171 -18.75 7.95 -9.31
N ARG A 172 -19.09 9.04 -10.01
CA ARG A 172 -18.12 10.08 -10.37
C ARG A 172 -17.55 10.77 -9.13
N GLN A 173 -18.39 11.07 -8.14
CA GLN A 173 -17.95 11.66 -6.87
C GLN A 173 -17.04 10.70 -6.07
N ILE A 174 -17.41 9.41 -6.02
CA ILE A 174 -16.58 8.36 -5.38
C ILE A 174 -15.23 8.25 -6.10
N SER A 175 -15.23 8.20 -7.44
CA SER A 175 -14.00 8.17 -8.23
C SER A 175 -13.12 9.40 -7.99
N ALA A 176 -13.71 10.59 -7.90
CA ALA A 176 -12.97 11.83 -7.62
C ALA A 176 -12.26 11.78 -6.25
N ARG A 177 -12.92 11.26 -5.21
CA ARG A 177 -12.31 11.06 -3.88
C ARG A 177 -11.18 10.03 -3.92
N ARG A 178 -11.34 8.93 -4.68
CA ARG A 178 -10.31 7.89 -4.83
C ARG A 178 -9.04 8.36 -5.54
N VAL A 179 -9.07 9.46 -6.29
CA VAL A 179 -7.84 10.05 -6.87
C VAL A 179 -6.79 10.34 -5.78
N VAL A 180 -7.21 10.60 -4.54
CA VAL A 180 -6.28 10.79 -3.41
C VAL A 180 -5.41 9.55 -3.16
N VAL A 181 -6.00 8.35 -3.09
CA VAL A 181 -5.22 7.13 -2.84
C VAL A 181 -4.31 6.80 -4.03
N GLU A 182 -4.72 7.09 -5.25
CA GLU A 182 -3.87 6.95 -6.44
C GLU A 182 -2.63 7.85 -6.37
N HIS A 183 -2.80 9.10 -5.93
CA HIS A 183 -1.68 10.02 -5.69
C HIS A 183 -0.76 9.54 -4.58
N ILE A 184 -1.30 8.96 -3.51
CA ILE A 184 -0.51 8.41 -2.40
C ILE A 184 0.30 7.19 -2.87
N ILE A 185 -0.33 6.24 -3.56
CA ILE A 185 0.36 5.07 -4.13
C ILE A 185 1.44 5.51 -5.13
N SER A 186 1.18 6.54 -5.93
CA SER A 186 2.19 7.16 -6.80
C SER A 186 3.34 7.78 -5.99
N GLY A 187 3.03 8.40 -4.85
CA GLY A 187 3.98 8.94 -3.88
C GLY A 187 4.90 7.87 -3.28
N ILE A 188 4.34 6.74 -2.86
CA ILE A 188 5.10 5.55 -2.41
C ILE A 188 6.02 5.07 -3.55
N LYS A 189 5.48 4.95 -4.77
CA LYS A 189 6.20 4.48 -5.96
C LYS A 189 7.18 5.49 -6.57
N ARG A 190 7.39 6.65 -5.93
CA ARG A 190 8.59 7.48 -6.18
C ARG A 190 9.86 6.71 -5.82
N CYS A 191 9.79 5.84 -4.82
CA CYS A 191 10.81 4.83 -4.58
C CYS A 191 10.77 3.83 -5.74
N ARG A 192 11.65 4.00 -6.74
CA ARG A 192 11.64 3.24 -7.99
C ARG A 192 11.78 1.73 -7.78
N CYS A 193 12.36 1.29 -6.67
CA CYS A 193 12.41 -0.12 -6.25
C CYS A 193 11.01 -0.77 -6.12
N LEU A 194 9.95 0.01 -5.89
CA LEU A 194 8.56 -0.45 -5.81
C LEU A 194 7.77 -0.26 -7.12
N LYS A 195 8.33 0.48 -8.08
CA LYS A 195 7.72 0.73 -9.39
C LYS A 195 8.27 -0.22 -10.45
N ASP A 196 9.57 -0.42 -10.45
CA ASP A 196 10.27 -1.31 -11.37
C ASP A 196 10.32 -2.74 -10.79
N VAL A 197 10.89 -3.68 -11.55
CA VAL A 197 11.07 -5.05 -11.06
C VAL A 197 12.06 -5.03 -9.90
N TYR A 198 11.60 -5.45 -8.73
CA TYR A 198 12.43 -5.62 -7.55
C TYR A 198 13.31 -6.87 -7.69
N ARG A 199 14.62 -6.72 -7.51
CA ARG A 199 15.64 -7.76 -7.79
C ARG A 199 16.46 -8.16 -6.57
N ASN A 200 16.11 -7.68 -5.38
CA ASN A 200 16.77 -8.16 -4.17
C ASN A 200 16.24 -9.56 -3.85
N LEU A 201 17.15 -10.45 -3.47
CA LEU A 201 16.86 -11.85 -3.16
C LEU A 201 16.90 -12.14 -1.65
N LYS A 202 17.20 -11.14 -0.82
CA LYS A 202 17.17 -11.29 0.63
C LYS A 202 15.73 -11.44 1.09
N ASP A 203 15.47 -12.51 1.84
CA ASP A 203 14.17 -12.79 2.43
C ASP A 203 13.66 -11.60 3.26
N ASP A 204 12.33 -11.39 3.18
CA ASP A 204 11.55 -10.33 3.83
C ASP A 204 11.97 -8.87 3.52
N PHE A 205 13.01 -8.69 2.72
CA PHE A 205 13.54 -7.35 2.43
C PHE A 205 12.61 -6.55 1.52
N ASP A 206 11.75 -7.21 0.73
CA ASP A 206 10.76 -6.52 -0.09
C ASP A 206 9.63 -5.89 0.74
N ASP A 207 9.19 -6.55 1.81
CA ASP A 207 8.24 -6.04 2.80
C ASP A 207 8.85 -4.86 3.58
N GLN A 208 10.09 -5.00 4.06
CA GLN A 208 10.82 -3.91 4.73
C GLN A 208 10.92 -2.67 3.83
N ILE A 209 11.26 -2.83 2.56
CA ILE A 209 11.36 -1.71 1.61
C ILE A 209 10.00 -1.05 1.36
N MET A 210 8.90 -1.81 1.37
CA MET A 210 7.55 -1.26 1.26
C MET A 210 7.22 -0.37 2.46
N GLU A 211 7.49 -0.84 3.67
CA GLU A 211 7.22 -0.10 4.89
C GLU A 211 8.06 1.19 4.95
N ILE A 212 9.36 1.11 4.62
CA ILE A 212 10.24 2.29 4.51
C ILE A 212 9.68 3.29 3.49
N ALA A 213 9.24 2.84 2.32
CA ALA A 213 8.71 3.76 1.30
C ALA A 213 7.39 4.42 1.72
N CYS A 214 6.55 3.71 2.47
CA CYS A 214 5.35 4.28 3.09
C CYS A 214 5.74 5.34 4.12
N GLY A 215 6.70 5.05 5.00
CA GLY A 215 7.21 6.01 5.97
C GLY A 215 7.82 7.26 5.32
N LEU A 216 8.58 7.08 4.24
CA LEU A 216 9.11 8.20 3.45
C LEU A 216 8.00 9.02 2.77
N HIS A 217 6.91 8.40 2.33
CA HIS A 217 5.73 9.14 1.86
C HIS A 217 5.12 9.98 2.98
N ASN A 218 4.87 9.38 4.14
CA ASN A 218 4.31 10.06 5.31
C ASN A 218 5.18 11.24 5.77
N LEU A 219 6.50 11.05 5.90
CA LEU A 219 7.45 12.12 6.21
C LEU A 219 7.41 13.26 5.17
N ARG A 220 7.39 12.93 3.88
CA ARG A 220 7.32 13.97 2.83
C ARG A 220 5.99 14.72 2.86
N ASN A 221 4.91 14.05 3.26
CA ASN A 221 3.59 14.64 3.36
C ASN A 221 3.50 15.59 4.56
N SER A 222 3.99 15.19 5.74
CA SER A 222 4.04 16.05 6.93
C SER A 222 4.88 17.31 6.71
N MET A 223 6.01 17.20 5.99
CA MET A 223 6.87 18.34 5.68
C MET A 223 6.27 19.30 4.63
N ARG A 224 5.28 18.88 3.84
CA ARG A 224 4.63 19.71 2.81
C ARG A 224 3.37 20.38 3.30
N ASN A 225 2.63 19.70 4.18
CA ASN A 225 1.40 20.18 4.78
C ASN A 225 1.58 20.14 6.30
N PRO A 226 2.38 21.04 6.88
CA PRO A 226 2.53 21.08 8.32
C PRO A 226 1.17 21.45 8.93
N ILE A 227 0.67 20.58 9.80
CA ILE A 227 -0.50 20.86 10.63
C ILE A 227 -0.02 21.86 11.69
N TYR A 228 -0.17 23.15 11.44
CA TYR A 228 0.00 24.22 12.42
C TYR A 228 -1.37 24.70 12.91
#